data_AF-U3TVN2-F1
#
_entry.id   AF-U3TVN2-F1
#
_cell.length_a   1.000
_cell.length_b   1.000
_cell.length_c   1.000
_cell.angle_alpha   90.00
_cell.angle_beta   90.00
_cell.angle_gamma   90.00
#
_symmetry.space_group_name_H-M   'P 1'
#
loop_
_entity.id
_entity.type
_entity.pdbx_description
1 polymer ?
#
loop_
_entity_poly.entity_id
_entity_poly.type
_entity_poly.pdbx_seq_one_letter_code
_entity_poly.pdbx_strand_id
1 'polypeptide(L)'
;MSDHDLKSYVVTFRYQERGLGDLQALNSTMVNGGYSTTLHDADGHPHELGTNSFGIVSALEEQALAEHAAGLAAVALESAARR
;
A
#
# COMPACT_ATOMS: atom_id res chain seq x y z
N MET A 1 -5.51 25.92 13.14
CA MET A 1 -4.91 24.57 13.02
C MET A 1 -5.33 24.04 11.67
N SER A 2 -4.39 23.65 10.81
CA SER A 2 -4.75 23.08 9.51
C SER A 2 -5.32 21.69 9.77
N ASP A 3 -6.63 21.57 9.60
CA ASP A 3 -7.43 20.36 9.73
C ASP A 3 -7.07 19.43 8.58
N HIS A 4 -5.95 18.72 8.72
CA HIS A 4 -5.67 17.61 7.81
C HIS A 4 -6.47 16.42 8.34
N ASP A 5 -7.73 16.32 7.92
CA ASP A 5 -8.59 15.19 8.22
C ASP A 5 -7.86 13.89 7.87
N LEU A 6 -7.57 13.09 8.89
CA LEU A 6 -7.02 11.75 8.72
C LEU A 6 -8.05 10.90 7.98
N LYS A 7 -7.69 10.45 6.78
CA LYS A 7 -8.53 9.61 5.93
C LYS A 7 -7.93 8.22 5.82
N SER A 8 -8.80 7.22 5.80
CA SER A 8 -8.42 5.84 5.53
C SER A 8 -8.52 5.57 4.03
N TYR A 9 -7.44 5.05 3.45
CA TYR A 9 -7.35 4.76 2.03
C TYR A 9 -6.99 3.29 1.82
N VAL A 10 -7.44 2.75 0.68
CA VAL A 10 -7.00 1.46 0.16
C VAL A 10 -6.34 1.69 -1.18
N VAL A 11 -5.09 1.29 -1.32
CA VAL A 11 -4.34 1.33 -2.58
C VAL A 11 -4.29 -0.08 -3.15
N THR A 12 -4.64 -0.22 -4.44
CA THR A 12 -4.60 -1.50 -5.15
C THR A 12 -3.65 -1.40 -6.33
N PHE A 13 -2.63 -2.26 -6.35
CA PHE A 13 -1.63 -2.29 -7.42
C PHE A 13 -2.03 -3.24 -8.53
N ARG A 14 -1.86 -2.78 -9.77
CA ARG A 14 -2.06 -3.58 -10.98
C ARG A 14 -0.77 -3.56 -11.78
N TYR A 15 -0.11 -4.72 -11.85
CA TYR A 15 1.14 -4.89 -12.57
C TYR A 15 1.25 -6.32 -13.09
N GLN A 16 2.16 -6.57 -14.02
CA GLN A 16 2.46 -7.93 -14.47
C GLN A 16 3.32 -8.61 -13.40
N GLU A 17 2.68 -9.42 -12.57
CA GLU A 17 3.36 -10.25 -11.59
C GLU A 17 4.18 -11.35 -12.29
N ARG A 18 5.48 -11.41 -12.02
CA ARG A 18 6.38 -12.41 -12.62
C ARG A 18 6.66 -13.61 -11.70
N GLY A 19 6.12 -13.58 -10.47
CA GLY A 19 6.17 -14.67 -9.51
C GLY A 19 6.13 -14.20 -8.06
N LEU A 20 6.29 -15.16 -7.14
CA LEU A 20 6.20 -14.94 -5.70
C LEU A 20 7.23 -13.92 -5.16
N GLY A 21 8.36 -13.73 -5.85
CA GLY A 21 9.36 -12.73 -5.49
C GLY A 21 8.86 -11.29 -5.62
N ASP A 22 8.07 -10.99 -6.67
CA ASP A 22 7.48 -9.66 -6.85
C ASP A 22 6.46 -9.38 -5.74
N LEU A 23 5.60 -10.37 -5.41
CA LEU A 23 4.64 -10.28 -4.32
C LEU A 23 5.31 -10.04 -2.96
N GLN A 24 6.35 -10.82 -2.65
CA GLN A 24 7.06 -10.72 -1.38
C GLN A 24 7.79 -9.38 -1.25
N ALA A 25 8.42 -8.90 -2.32
CA ALA A 25 9.11 -7.62 -2.35
C ALA A 25 8.11 -6.45 -2.19
N LEU A 26 6.98 -6.49 -2.91
CA LEU A 26 5.93 -5.48 -2.80
C LEU A 26 5.37 -5.44 -1.38
N ASN A 27 4.95 -6.59 -0.83
CA ASN A 27 4.41 -6.68 0.53
C ASN A 27 5.39 -6.10 1.57
N SER A 28 6.63 -6.57 1.55
CA SER A 28 7.66 -6.11 2.50
C SER A 28 7.90 -4.60 2.40
N THR A 29 7.95 -4.05 1.18
CA THR A 29 8.18 -2.62 0.95
C THR A 29 6.99 -1.78 1.41
N MET A 30 5.77 -2.21 1.12
CA MET A 30 4.55 -1.51 1.51
C MET A 30 4.36 -1.50 3.04
N VAL A 31 4.57 -2.65 3.70
CA VAL A 31 4.49 -2.74 5.17
C VAL A 31 5.54 -1.84 5.83
N ASN A 32 6.77 -1.83 5.31
CA ASN A 32 7.82 -0.92 5.80
C ASN A 32 7.50 0.57 5.51
N GLY A 33 6.71 0.85 4.48
CA GLY A 33 6.19 2.18 4.16
C GLY A 33 5.02 2.64 5.03
N GLY A 34 4.61 1.83 6.03
CA GLY A 34 3.52 2.15 6.95
C GLY A 34 2.13 1.74 6.46
N TYR A 35 2.05 0.93 5.40
CA TYR A 35 0.80 0.36 4.92
C TYR A 35 0.48 -0.96 5.62
N SER A 36 -0.79 -1.33 5.65
CA SER A 36 -1.31 -2.55 6.27
C SER A 36 -1.93 -3.48 5.24
N THR A 37 -1.88 -4.80 5.47
CA THR A 37 -2.67 -5.78 4.71
C THR A 37 -4.08 -5.94 5.26
N THR A 38 -4.42 -5.23 6.32
CA THR A 38 -5.77 -5.21 6.90
C THR A 38 -6.33 -3.80 6.95
N LEU A 39 -7.65 -3.68 6.87
CA LEU A 39 -8.39 -2.45 7.13
C LEU A 39 -9.47 -2.73 8.17
N HIS A 40 -9.62 -1.82 9.14
CA HIS A 40 -10.70 -1.93 10.12
C HIS A 40 -11.99 -1.36 9.52
N ASP A 41 -13.09 -2.08 9.69
CA ASP A 41 -14.41 -1.55 9.36
C ASP A 41 -14.88 -0.49 10.36
N ALA A 42 -16.09 0.03 10.15
CA ALA A 42 -16.69 1.04 11.03
C ALA A 42 -16.92 0.54 12.47
N ASP A 43 -17.03 -0.77 12.68
CA ASP A 43 -17.20 -1.42 13.98
C ASP A 43 -15.84 -1.75 14.63
N GLY A 44 -14.73 -1.49 13.94
CA GLY A 44 -13.37 -1.74 14.40
C GLY A 44 -12.86 -3.16 14.16
N HIS A 45 -13.58 -3.99 13.42
CA HIS A 45 -13.13 -5.35 13.08
C HIS A 45 -12.13 -5.32 11.92
N PRO A 46 -10.99 -6.02 12.04
CA PRO A 46 -10.02 -6.10 10.96
C PRO A 46 -10.52 -7.00 9.83
N HIS A 47 -10.41 -6.50 8.60
CA HIS A 47 -10.66 -7.24 7.37
C HIS A 47 -9.36 -7.35 6.57
N GLU A 48 -9.05 -8.55 6.12
CA GLU A 48 -7.92 -8.79 5.21
C GLU A 48 -8.19 -8.13 3.86
N LEU A 49 -7.20 -7.38 3.38
CA LEU A 49 -7.18 -6.83 2.04
C LEU A 49 -6.70 -7.92 1.08
N GLY A 50 -7.21 -7.88 -0.15
CA GLY A 50 -6.81 -8.83 -1.18
C GLY A 50 -5.32 -8.71 -1.54
N THR A 51 -4.82 -9.68 -2.28
CA THR A 51 -3.45 -9.63 -2.83
C THR A 51 -3.25 -8.32 -3.61
N ASN A 52 -2.12 -7.65 -3.39
CA ASN A 52 -1.78 -6.35 -3.99
C ASN A 52 -2.62 -5.16 -3.51
N SER A 53 -3.40 -5.31 -2.44
CA SER A 53 -4.15 -4.22 -1.81
C SER A 53 -3.61 -3.93 -0.42
N PHE A 54 -3.46 -2.64 -0.10
CA PHE A 54 -2.92 -2.18 1.17
C PHE A 54 -3.67 -0.97 1.71
N GLY A 55 -3.90 -0.96 3.01
CA GLY A 55 -4.59 0.09 3.75
C GLY A 55 -3.60 1.07 4.37
N ILE A 56 -3.98 2.35 4.47
CA ILE A 56 -3.20 3.36 5.18
C ILE A 56 -4.12 4.46 5.71
N VAL A 57 -3.82 4.95 6.90
CA VAL A 57 -4.44 6.17 7.44
C VAL A 57 -3.48 7.32 7.21
N SER A 58 -3.91 8.33 6.45
CA SER A 58 -3.03 9.43 6.05
C SER A 58 -3.78 10.76 5.99
N ALA A 59 -3.04 11.83 6.28
CA ALA A 59 -3.44 13.22 6.09
C ALA A 59 -3.17 13.71 4.65
N LEU A 60 -2.48 12.90 3.83
CA LEU A 60 -2.19 13.23 2.43
C LEU A 60 -3.48 13.24 1.60
N GLU A 61 -3.49 14.10 0.58
CA GLU A 61 -4.48 14.04 -0.48
C GLU A 61 -4.30 12.76 -1.31
N GLU A 62 -5.39 12.29 -1.90
CA GLU A 62 -5.44 11.03 -2.67
C GLU A 62 -4.34 10.96 -3.74
N GLN A 63 -4.11 12.04 -4.48
CA GLN A 63 -3.10 12.09 -5.53
C GLN A 63 -1.68 11.94 -4.98
N ALA A 64 -1.34 12.69 -3.92
CA ALA A 64 -0.03 12.62 -3.29
C ALA A 64 0.21 11.23 -2.65
N LEU A 65 -0.84 10.63 -2.09
CA LEU A 65 -0.78 9.28 -1.56
C LEU A 65 -0.57 8.23 -2.67
N ALA A 66 -1.28 8.36 -3.79
CA ALA A 66 -1.13 7.47 -4.93
C ALA A 66 0.28 7.54 -5.51
N GLU A 67 0.86 8.74 -5.62
CA GLU A 67 2.25 8.94 -6.07
C GLU A 67 3.25 8.32 -5.09
N HIS A 68 3.05 8.52 -3.78
CA HIS A 68 3.89 7.91 -2.76
C HIS A 68 3.85 6.37 -2.83
N ALA A 69 2.65 5.79 -2.92
CA ALA A 69 2.45 4.36 -3.02
C ALA A 69 3.07 3.78 -4.32
N ALA A 70 2.90 4.47 -5.45
CA ALA A 70 3.48 4.09 -6.73
C ALA A 70 5.01 4.11 -6.69
N GLY A 71 5.62 5.11 -6.05
CA GLY A 71 7.07 5.20 -5.88
C GLY A 71 7.64 4.02 -5.10
N LEU A 72 7.01 3.66 -3.98
CA LEU A 72 7.39 2.49 -3.18
C LEU A 72 7.28 1.19 -3.97
N ALA A 73 6.16 0.99 -4.68
CA ALA A 73 5.94 -0.19 -5.49
C ALA A 73 6.95 -0.31 -6.64
N ALA A 74 7.30 0.80 -7.30
CA ALA A 74 8.29 0.82 -8.37
C ALA A 74 9.67 0.34 -7.87
N VAL A 75 10.13 0.88 -6.73
CA VAL A 75 11.40 0.46 -6.10
C VAL A 75 11.36 -1.02 -5.73
N ALA A 76 10.25 -1.49 -5.16
CA ALA A 76 10.07 -2.89 -4.78
C ALA A 76 10.20 -3.83 -5.99
N LEU A 77 9.45 -3.55 -7.07
CA LEU A 77 9.39 -4.40 -8.25
C LEU A 77 10.69 -4.34 -9.08
N GLU A 78 11.39 -3.20 -9.10
CA GLU A 78 12.72 -3.09 -9.71
C GLU A 78 13.76 -3.87 -8.91
N SER A 79 13.67 -3.87 -7.57
CA SER A 79 14.56 -4.66 -6.72
C SER A 79 14.34 -6.17 -6.90
N ALA A 80 13.09 -6.60 -7.08
CA ALA A 80 12.73 -7.99 -7.33
C ALA A 80 13.18 -8.45 -8.72
N ALA A 81 13.11 -7.58 -9.73
CA ALA A 81 13.57 -7.87 -11.09
C ALA A 81 15.07 -8.18 -11.19
N ARG A 82 15.86 -7.67 -10.23
CA ARG A 82 17.32 -7.80 -10.20
C ARG A 82 17.81 -9.02 -9.43
N ARG A 83 16.91 -9.79 -8.82
CA ARG A 83 17.21 -11.03 -8.10
C ARG A 83 17.08 -12.22 -9.02
#